data_AF-A0A935PQX5-F1
#
_entry.id   AF-A0A935PQX5-F1
#
_cell.length_a   1.000
_cell.length_b   1.000
_cell.length_c   1.000
_cell.angle_alpha   90.00
_cell.angle_beta   90.00
_cell.angle_gamma   90.00
#
_symmetry.space_group_name_H-M   'P 1'
#
loop_
_entity.id
_entity.type
_entity.pdbx_description
1 polymer ?
#
loop_
_entity_poly.entity_id
_entity_poly.type
_entity_poly.pdbx_seq_one_letter_code
_entity_poly.pdbx_strand_id
1 'polypeptide(L)'
;MRTNLGALLAPLAALLAALLLTGCWERPPVTSVQNGYRGLAMGSLYNPRTLEAGMPAHAVPAALPPAEPNAPLGTTTYKNIQVLKDLSLTEHIRLMTAFTLWVAPKKEGCAYCHDLADFSLDTKYTKVVARRMLQLTRDLNTNWKSHVASSGTPGAGVTCFTCHRGQPVPPAIWFTDPGPKTVKGPAGNRNGQNLPAAAVGLTAMAWDPFTTFLTGKPETIRVISDTALPAGSTRTIMQTEATYSLMFHLSSALGVNCTYCHNSRSFASWEGPPQRARAWYGIQMVRQLNTAWLEPLKPVLPASRLGPTGDAPKANCATCHQGAFKPLYGVPQLGDYPELAGPKAIPVTAAAAPEAKGKKPGARS
;
A
#
# COMPACT_ATOMS: atom_id res chain seq x y z
N MET A 1 -57.97 0.37 -33.82
CA MET A 1 -57.20 -0.44 -32.86
C MET A 1 -56.58 0.48 -31.82
N ARG A 2 -57.18 0.57 -30.62
CA ARG A 2 -56.56 1.29 -29.49
C ARG A 2 -55.64 0.29 -28.80
N THR A 3 -54.34 0.34 -29.08
CA THR A 3 -53.35 -0.43 -28.32
C THR A 3 -53.43 0.01 -26.86
N ASN A 4 -53.84 -0.91 -25.99
CA ASN A 4 -54.00 -0.66 -24.56
C ASN A 4 -52.62 -0.42 -23.95
N LEU A 5 -52.20 0.85 -23.86
CA LEU A 5 -50.88 1.25 -23.36
C LEU A 5 -50.62 0.69 -21.95
N GLY A 6 -51.67 0.51 -21.14
CA GLY A 6 -51.61 -0.12 -19.82
C GLY A 6 -51.22 -1.60 -19.83
N ALA A 7 -51.52 -2.35 -20.91
CA ALA A 7 -51.18 -3.76 -21.03
C ALA A 7 -49.67 -4.00 -21.31
N LEU A 8 -48.98 -2.98 -21.85
CA LEU A 8 -47.52 -3.00 -22.07
C LEU A 8 -46.74 -2.40 -20.88
N LEU A 9 -47.35 -1.47 -20.13
CA LEU A 9 -46.72 -0.81 -18.98
C LEU A 9 -46.61 -1.71 -17.74
N ALA A 10 -47.62 -2.54 -17.47
CA ALA A 10 -47.62 -3.45 -16.33
C ALA A 10 -46.47 -4.49 -16.35
N PRO A 11 -46.20 -5.22 -17.45
CA PRO A 11 -45.08 -6.17 -17.50
C PRO A 11 -43.73 -5.47 -17.45
N LEU A 12 -43.60 -4.26 -18.03
CA LEU A 12 -42.37 -3.48 -17.97
C LEU A 12 -42.06 -2.99 -16.55
N ALA A 13 -43.08 -2.54 -15.80
CA ALA A 13 -42.96 -2.16 -14.41
C ALA A 13 -42.61 -3.35 -13.51
N ALA A 14 -43.20 -4.53 -13.77
CA ALA A 14 -42.85 -5.77 -13.06
C ALA A 14 -41.42 -6.22 -13.35
N LEU A 15 -40.95 -6.11 -14.61
CA LEU A 15 -39.57 -6.42 -14.99
C LEU A 15 -38.58 -5.47 -14.32
N LEU A 16 -38.90 -4.17 -14.29
CA LEU A 16 -38.09 -3.16 -13.63
C LEU A 16 -38.05 -3.37 -12.10
N ALA A 17 -39.18 -3.70 -11.48
CA ALA A 17 -39.24 -4.05 -10.06
C ALA A 17 -38.43 -5.32 -9.76
N ALA A 18 -38.52 -6.35 -10.61
CA ALA A 18 -37.71 -7.56 -10.48
C ALA A 18 -36.21 -7.28 -10.66
N LEU A 19 -35.82 -6.41 -11.60
CA LEU A 19 -34.44 -5.96 -11.78
C LEU A 19 -33.93 -5.16 -10.58
N LEU A 20 -34.77 -4.29 -9.99
CA LEU A 20 -34.42 -3.53 -8.79
C LEU A 20 -34.30 -4.42 -7.54
N LEU A 21 -35.14 -5.46 -7.43
CA LEU A 21 -35.10 -6.42 -6.32
C LEU A 21 -33.92 -7.42 -6.46
N THR A 22 -33.50 -7.75 -7.69
CA THR A 22 -32.39 -8.69 -7.94
C THR A 22 -31.03 -8.00 -8.08
N GLY A 23 -30.99 -6.72 -8.44
CA GLY A 23 -29.75 -5.93 -8.58
C GLY A 23 -28.98 -5.72 -7.26
N CYS A 24 -29.65 -5.87 -6.12
CA CYS A 24 -29.03 -5.80 -4.79
C CYS A 24 -28.71 -7.19 -4.18
N TRP A 25 -28.93 -8.28 -4.92
CA TRP A 25 -28.80 -9.64 -4.38
C TRP A 25 -27.60 -10.37 -4.96
N GLU A 26 -26.62 -10.71 -4.11
CA GLU A 26 -25.57 -11.67 -4.48
C GLU A 26 -26.12 -13.09 -4.37
N ARG A 27 -26.28 -13.77 -5.51
CA ARG A 27 -26.89 -15.12 -5.52
C ARG A 27 -26.03 -16.14 -4.77
N PRO A 28 -26.60 -17.08 -4.00
CA PRO A 28 -25.87 -18.22 -3.46
C PRO A 28 -25.20 -19.08 -4.56
N PRO A 29 -24.17 -19.88 -4.24
CA PRO A 29 -23.52 -20.00 -2.93
C PRO A 29 -22.58 -18.82 -2.63
N VAL A 30 -22.43 -18.51 -1.34
CA VAL A 30 -21.37 -17.68 -0.79
C VAL A 30 -20.38 -18.57 -0.03
N THR A 31 -19.11 -18.20 -0.02
CA THR A 31 -18.07 -18.89 0.74
C THR A 31 -17.95 -18.23 2.11
N SER A 32 -18.07 -19.01 3.17
CA SER A 32 -17.85 -18.54 4.53
C SER A 32 -16.50 -19.02 5.06
N VAL A 33 -15.81 -18.14 5.80
CA VAL A 33 -14.56 -18.45 6.50
C VAL A 33 -14.75 -18.10 7.97
N GLN A 34 -14.64 -19.11 8.84
CA GLN A 34 -14.76 -18.91 10.29
C GLN A 34 -13.43 -18.37 10.85
N ASN A 35 -13.49 -17.23 11.55
CA ASN A 35 -12.32 -16.51 12.07
C ASN A 35 -12.26 -16.49 13.61
N GLY A 36 -13.22 -17.12 14.29
CA GLY A 36 -13.27 -17.17 15.75
C GLY A 36 -13.94 -18.43 16.28
N TYR A 37 -14.14 -18.48 17.59
CA TYR A 37 -14.78 -19.63 18.24
C TYR A 37 -16.21 -19.82 17.75
N ARG A 38 -16.65 -21.09 17.65
CA ARG A 38 -18.00 -21.45 17.20
C ARG A 38 -19.08 -20.74 18.03
N GLY A 39 -20.14 -20.28 17.38
CA GLY A 39 -21.26 -19.56 18.03
C GLY A 39 -21.03 -18.06 18.27
N LEU A 40 -19.82 -17.53 18.03
CA LEU A 40 -19.54 -16.09 18.15
C LEU A 40 -19.85 -15.28 16.89
N ALA A 41 -20.30 -15.94 15.81
CA ALA A 41 -20.54 -15.33 14.49
C ALA A 41 -19.33 -14.55 13.93
N MET A 42 -18.11 -14.85 14.39
CA MET A 42 -16.88 -14.27 13.88
C MET A 42 -16.46 -15.01 12.61
N GLY A 43 -16.77 -14.43 11.46
CA GLY A 43 -16.44 -15.00 10.16
C GLY A 43 -16.55 -13.97 9.02
N SER A 44 -15.95 -14.32 7.89
CA SER A 44 -16.01 -13.53 6.66
C SER A 44 -16.87 -14.26 5.64
N LEU A 45 -17.65 -13.50 4.87
CA LEU A 45 -18.45 -13.99 3.77
C LEU A 45 -17.89 -13.40 2.48
N TYR A 46 -17.70 -14.26 1.48
CA TYR A 46 -17.18 -13.87 0.18
C TYR A 46 -18.04 -14.44 -0.93
N ASN A 47 -18.20 -13.69 -2.00
CA ASN A 47 -18.82 -14.18 -3.21
C ASN A 47 -17.74 -14.68 -4.18
N PRO A 48 -17.70 -15.99 -4.46
CA PRO A 48 -16.61 -16.59 -5.21
C PRO A 48 -16.46 -15.98 -6.61
N ARG A 49 -17.57 -15.56 -7.24
CA ARG A 49 -17.54 -14.96 -8.58
C ARG A 49 -16.91 -13.56 -8.57
N THR A 50 -17.20 -12.76 -7.54
CA THR A 50 -16.59 -11.42 -7.41
C THR A 50 -15.11 -11.52 -7.08
N LEU A 51 -14.72 -12.50 -6.26
CA LEU A 51 -13.32 -12.79 -5.98
C LEU A 51 -12.58 -13.21 -7.25
N GLU A 52 -13.12 -14.18 -7.99
CA GLU A 52 -12.54 -14.66 -9.25
C GLU A 52 -12.42 -13.55 -10.30
N ALA A 53 -13.47 -12.75 -10.49
CA ALA A 53 -13.45 -11.59 -11.38
C ALA A 53 -12.42 -10.52 -10.96
N GLY A 54 -12.12 -10.41 -9.66
CA GLY A 54 -11.11 -9.51 -9.12
C GLY A 54 -9.67 -10.04 -9.21
N MET A 55 -9.45 -11.35 -9.36
CA MET A 55 -8.11 -11.94 -9.38
C MET A 55 -7.16 -11.33 -10.43
N PRO A 56 -7.60 -11.03 -11.67
CA PRO A 56 -6.73 -10.41 -12.67
C PRO A 56 -6.14 -9.06 -12.23
N ALA A 57 -6.85 -8.27 -11.42
CA ALA A 57 -6.35 -6.99 -10.89
C ALA A 57 -5.20 -7.17 -9.88
N HIS A 58 -5.02 -8.39 -9.36
CA HIS A 58 -3.95 -8.78 -8.45
C HIS A 58 -2.88 -9.66 -9.10
N ALA A 59 -2.94 -9.85 -10.42
CA ALA A 59 -1.94 -10.63 -11.14
C ALA A 59 -0.56 -9.95 -11.06
N VAL A 60 0.46 -10.74 -10.77
CA VAL A 60 1.86 -10.29 -10.68
C VAL A 60 2.56 -10.60 -12.01
N PRO A 61 3.37 -9.68 -12.57
CA PRO A 61 4.22 -9.98 -13.71
C PRO A 61 5.19 -11.12 -13.39
N ALA A 62 5.49 -11.96 -14.38
CA ALA A 62 6.48 -13.02 -14.22
C ALA A 62 7.82 -12.43 -13.77
N ALA A 63 8.50 -13.12 -12.84
CA ALA A 63 9.82 -12.72 -12.39
C ALA A 63 10.83 -12.83 -13.54
N LEU A 64 11.77 -11.88 -13.59
CA LEU A 64 12.88 -11.96 -14.53
C LEU A 64 13.85 -13.05 -14.08
N PRO A 65 14.51 -13.75 -15.03
CA PRO A 65 15.56 -14.71 -14.72
C PRO A 65 16.58 -14.13 -13.74
N PRO A 66 17.13 -14.93 -12.82
CA PRO A 66 18.22 -14.50 -11.94
C PRO A 66 19.37 -13.90 -12.75
N ALA A 67 20.05 -12.91 -12.17
CA ALA A 67 21.22 -12.33 -12.80
C ALA A 67 22.39 -13.33 -12.76
N GLU A 68 23.25 -13.29 -13.79
CA GLU A 68 24.46 -14.10 -13.82
C GLU A 68 25.34 -13.82 -12.59
N PRO A 69 25.86 -14.87 -11.93
CA PRO A 69 26.71 -14.72 -10.76
C PRO A 69 28.09 -14.14 -11.13
N ASN A 70 28.79 -13.60 -10.13
CA ASN A 70 30.21 -13.17 -10.23
C ASN A 70 30.51 -11.97 -11.15
N ALA A 71 29.51 -11.16 -11.53
CA ALA A 71 29.77 -9.89 -12.20
C ALA A 71 30.42 -8.86 -11.23
N PRO A 72 31.29 -7.95 -11.72
CA PRO A 72 31.82 -6.85 -10.91
C PRO A 72 30.71 -5.99 -10.29
N LEU A 73 31.02 -5.31 -9.19
CA LEU A 73 30.09 -4.38 -8.55
C LEU A 73 29.71 -3.26 -9.52
N GLY A 74 28.43 -2.87 -9.55
CA GLY A 74 27.97 -1.78 -10.40
C GLY A 74 28.70 -0.46 -10.12
N THR A 75 29.18 -0.25 -8.90
CA THR A 75 29.96 0.93 -8.50
C THR A 75 31.32 1.05 -9.17
N THR A 76 31.88 -0.02 -9.75
CA THR A 76 33.14 0.06 -10.51
C THR A 76 32.92 0.61 -11.93
N THR A 77 31.68 0.59 -12.42
CA THR A 77 31.37 0.91 -13.83
C THR A 77 30.44 2.12 -13.95
N TYR A 78 29.47 2.27 -13.06
CA TYR A 78 28.48 3.36 -13.11
C TYR A 78 28.88 4.55 -12.24
N LYS A 79 28.59 5.78 -12.71
CA LYS A 79 29.10 7.02 -12.10
C LYS A 79 28.32 7.52 -10.86
N ASN A 80 26.99 7.35 -10.80
CA ASN A 80 26.13 8.01 -9.80
C ASN A 80 25.19 7.02 -9.07
N ILE A 81 25.75 5.92 -8.57
CA ILE A 81 25.00 4.96 -7.73
C ILE A 81 25.05 5.41 -6.26
N GLN A 82 23.89 5.81 -5.73
CA GLN A 82 23.77 6.31 -4.35
C GLN A 82 23.15 5.28 -3.39
N VAL A 83 22.29 4.38 -3.87
CA VAL A 83 21.54 3.43 -3.01
C VAL A 83 21.95 1.99 -3.26
N LEU A 84 21.92 1.52 -4.51
CA LEU A 84 22.26 0.14 -4.92
C LEU A 84 23.77 -0.09 -5.07
N LYS A 85 24.55 0.34 -4.08
CA LYS A 85 26.03 0.25 -4.12
C LYS A 85 26.55 -1.18 -4.00
N ASP A 86 25.69 -2.05 -3.49
CA ASP A 86 25.95 -3.44 -3.12
C ASP A 86 25.61 -4.45 -4.22
N LEU A 87 25.14 -4.00 -5.38
CA LEU A 87 24.73 -4.88 -6.48
C LEU A 87 25.82 -5.05 -7.52
N SER A 88 25.88 -6.23 -8.12
CA SER A 88 26.66 -6.49 -9.32
C SER A 88 26.10 -5.74 -10.54
N LEU A 89 26.89 -5.62 -11.60
CA LEU A 89 26.44 -4.99 -12.86
C LEU A 89 25.19 -5.68 -13.44
N THR A 90 25.16 -7.02 -13.40
CA THR A 90 24.07 -7.84 -13.95
C THR A 90 22.81 -7.75 -13.09
N GLU A 91 22.97 -7.75 -11.75
CA GLU A 91 21.86 -7.51 -10.81
C GLU A 91 21.26 -6.11 -11.00
N HIS A 92 22.11 -5.10 -11.23
CA HIS A 92 21.66 -3.73 -11.46
C HIS A 92 20.77 -3.63 -12.71
N ILE A 93 21.19 -4.23 -13.82
CA ILE A 93 20.42 -4.25 -15.07
C ILE A 93 19.10 -5.00 -14.88
N ARG A 94 19.14 -6.18 -14.24
CA ARG A 94 17.93 -6.97 -13.93
C ARG A 94 16.91 -6.14 -13.15
N LEU A 95 17.36 -5.42 -12.12
CA LEU A 95 16.48 -4.63 -11.27
C LEU A 95 15.92 -3.40 -12.01
N MET A 96 16.70 -2.74 -12.87
CA MET A 96 16.21 -1.64 -13.71
C MET A 96 15.15 -2.10 -14.72
N THR A 97 15.31 -3.29 -15.31
CA THR A 97 14.29 -3.91 -16.17
C THR A 97 13.02 -4.19 -15.38
N ALA A 98 13.13 -4.73 -14.16
CA ALA A 98 11.98 -4.97 -13.29
C ALA A 98 11.26 -3.65 -12.90
N PHE A 99 12.00 -2.60 -12.56
CA PHE A 99 11.41 -1.28 -12.26
C PHE A 99 10.62 -0.71 -13.44
N THR A 100 11.13 -0.90 -14.66
CA THR A 100 10.41 -0.50 -15.87
C THR A 100 9.08 -1.24 -15.97
N LEU A 101 9.07 -2.56 -15.78
CA LEU A 101 7.84 -3.36 -15.81
C LEU A 101 6.85 -2.95 -14.70
N TRP A 102 7.35 -2.58 -13.53
CA TRP A 102 6.50 -2.32 -12.37
C TRP A 102 5.93 -0.92 -12.28
N VAL A 103 6.62 0.08 -12.85
CA VAL A 103 6.27 1.49 -12.69
C VAL A 103 5.89 2.13 -14.02
N ALA A 104 6.67 1.93 -15.08
CA ALA A 104 6.45 2.58 -16.36
C ALA A 104 6.62 1.60 -17.55
N PRO A 105 5.81 0.52 -17.63
CA PRO A 105 5.89 -0.47 -18.70
C PRO A 105 5.36 0.04 -20.04
N LYS A 106 4.63 1.17 -20.01
CA LYS A 106 4.10 1.83 -21.20
C LYS A 106 5.23 2.54 -21.96
N LYS A 107 4.88 3.28 -23.03
CA LYS A 107 5.81 3.83 -24.03
C LYS A 107 7.02 4.60 -23.48
N GLU A 108 6.97 5.07 -22.23
CA GLU A 108 8.04 5.82 -21.58
C GLU A 108 9.26 4.96 -21.21
N GLY A 109 9.07 3.69 -20.83
CA GLY A 109 10.15 2.76 -20.49
C GLY A 109 11.25 3.34 -19.59
N CYS A 110 12.52 3.07 -19.94
CA CYS A 110 13.70 3.60 -19.24
C CYS A 110 13.72 5.14 -19.22
N ALA A 111 13.22 5.78 -20.28
CA ALA A 111 13.21 7.23 -20.43
C ALA A 111 12.23 7.93 -19.46
N TYR A 112 11.38 7.18 -18.75
CA TYR A 112 10.56 7.77 -17.70
C TYR A 112 11.41 8.38 -16.57
N CYS A 113 12.46 7.67 -16.16
CA CYS A 113 13.36 8.10 -15.09
C CYS A 113 14.71 8.63 -15.60
N HIS A 114 15.16 8.20 -16.77
CA HIS A 114 16.51 8.54 -17.24
C HIS A 114 16.52 9.52 -18.41
N ASP A 115 17.61 10.28 -18.48
CA ASP A 115 18.09 10.82 -19.74
C ASP A 115 18.78 9.68 -20.50
N LEU A 116 18.37 9.42 -21.75
CA LEU A 116 18.92 8.32 -22.53
C LEU A 116 20.32 8.62 -23.07
N ALA A 117 20.73 9.89 -23.11
CA ALA A 117 22.08 10.29 -23.46
C ALA A 117 23.06 10.04 -22.30
N ASP A 118 22.61 10.20 -21.05
CA ASP A 118 23.41 9.92 -19.86
C ASP A 118 22.55 9.47 -18.66
N PHE A 119 22.61 8.16 -18.37
CA PHE A 119 21.88 7.53 -17.27
C PHE A 119 22.34 8.00 -15.88
N SER A 120 23.50 8.64 -15.76
CA SER A 120 24.04 9.12 -14.49
C SER A 120 23.41 10.45 -14.03
N LEU A 121 22.83 11.22 -14.96
CA LEU A 121 22.24 12.53 -14.68
C LEU A 121 20.94 12.45 -13.86
N ASP A 122 20.78 13.36 -12.90
CA ASP A 122 19.60 13.49 -12.04
C ASP A 122 18.67 14.64 -12.48
N THR A 123 18.64 14.93 -13.79
CA THR A 123 17.88 16.03 -14.39
C THR A 123 16.36 15.82 -14.33
N LYS A 124 15.89 14.57 -14.31
CA LYS A 124 14.46 14.23 -14.22
C LYS A 124 14.02 14.06 -12.77
N TYR A 125 12.96 14.76 -12.38
CA TYR A 125 12.38 14.64 -11.03
C TYR A 125 11.99 13.19 -10.69
N THR A 126 11.56 12.42 -11.68
CA THR A 126 11.19 11.00 -11.55
C THR A 126 12.35 10.14 -11.07
N LYS A 127 13.60 10.47 -11.42
CA LYS A 127 14.79 9.76 -10.92
C LYS A 127 15.05 10.06 -9.45
N VAL A 128 14.91 11.32 -9.06
CA VAL A 128 15.05 11.75 -7.66
C VAL A 128 13.99 11.05 -6.79
N VAL A 129 12.75 11.01 -7.25
CA VAL A 129 11.65 10.28 -6.60
C VAL A 129 11.94 8.77 -6.58
N ALA A 130 12.36 8.16 -7.70
CA ALA A 130 12.66 6.73 -7.77
C ALA A 130 13.76 6.32 -6.77
N ARG A 131 14.80 7.14 -6.62
CA ARG A 131 15.86 6.93 -5.62
C ARG A 131 15.29 6.92 -4.19
N ARG A 132 14.37 7.85 -3.90
CA ARG A 132 13.69 7.89 -2.59
C ARG A 132 12.78 6.68 -2.38
N MET A 133 12.05 6.24 -3.41
CA MET A 133 11.18 5.05 -3.36
C MET A 133 11.96 3.75 -3.18
N LEU A 134 13.19 3.69 -3.69
CA LEU A 134 14.07 2.55 -3.46
C LEU A 134 14.51 2.45 -2.00
N GLN A 135 14.89 3.59 -1.40
CA GLN A 135 15.20 3.65 0.03
C GLN A 135 13.98 3.27 0.87
N LEU A 136 12.78 3.79 0.54
CA LEU A 136 11.52 3.41 1.16
C LEU A 136 11.29 1.89 1.08
N THR A 137 11.42 1.30 -0.10
CA THR A 137 11.19 -0.14 -0.30
C THR A 137 12.12 -0.98 0.59
N ARG A 138 13.42 -0.63 0.64
CA ARG A 138 14.40 -1.30 1.51
C ARG A 138 14.07 -1.11 3.00
N ASP A 139 13.64 0.09 3.39
CA ASP A 139 13.21 0.41 4.76
C ASP A 139 12.00 -0.43 5.18
N LEU A 140 10.95 -0.49 4.35
CA LEU A 140 9.76 -1.31 4.59
C LEU A 140 10.11 -2.79 4.76
N ASN A 141 10.95 -3.34 3.88
CA ASN A 141 11.34 -4.75 3.93
C ASN A 141 12.28 -5.08 5.10
N THR A 142 13.04 -4.11 5.59
CA THR A 142 14.00 -4.32 6.70
C THR A 142 13.33 -4.10 8.06
N ASN A 143 12.67 -2.96 8.23
CA ASN A 143 12.26 -2.42 9.53
C ASN A 143 10.78 -2.68 9.87
N TRP A 144 9.95 -3.01 8.88
CA TRP A 144 8.51 -3.26 9.07
C TRP A 144 8.10 -4.72 8.91
N LYS A 145 9.02 -5.65 9.19
CA LYS A 145 8.77 -7.11 9.13
C LYS A 145 7.59 -7.56 9.99
N SER A 146 7.33 -6.88 11.12
CA SER A 146 6.16 -7.09 11.98
C SER A 146 4.81 -6.85 11.27
N HIS A 147 4.83 -6.18 10.13
CA HIS A 147 3.70 -6.01 9.23
C HIS A 147 3.92 -6.78 7.92
N VAL A 148 4.89 -6.39 7.08
CA VAL A 148 5.03 -6.85 5.68
C VAL A 148 5.50 -8.29 5.51
N ALA A 149 6.16 -8.87 6.53
CA ALA A 149 6.69 -10.23 6.52
C ALA A 149 6.13 -11.11 7.66
N SER A 150 5.06 -10.64 8.31
CA SER A 150 4.56 -11.19 9.58
C SER A 150 3.86 -12.56 9.48
N SER A 151 3.72 -13.13 8.27
CA SER A 151 3.00 -14.39 8.04
C SER A 151 3.89 -15.63 7.92
N GLY A 152 5.19 -15.53 8.19
CA GLY A 152 6.11 -16.68 8.10
C GLY A 152 6.30 -17.20 6.67
N THR A 153 5.80 -16.49 5.66
CA THR A 153 5.97 -16.81 4.25
C THR A 153 7.35 -16.31 3.82
N PRO A 154 8.31 -17.20 3.50
CA PRO A 154 9.60 -16.79 2.97
C PRO A 154 9.41 -15.92 1.72
N GLY A 155 10.17 -14.84 1.59
CA GLY A 155 10.03 -13.93 0.45
C GLY A 155 8.81 -13.00 0.49
N ALA A 156 8.10 -12.90 1.63
CA ALA A 156 7.11 -11.85 1.85
C ALA A 156 7.78 -10.48 2.02
N GLY A 157 7.20 -9.46 1.40
CA GLY A 157 7.70 -8.09 1.40
C GLY A 157 6.98 -7.25 0.35
N VAL A 158 7.46 -6.04 0.12
CA VAL A 158 6.92 -5.12 -0.87
C VAL A 158 7.93 -4.88 -1.99
N THR A 159 7.41 -4.65 -3.19
CA THR A 159 8.18 -4.15 -4.34
C THR A 159 7.51 -2.90 -4.90
N CYS A 160 8.08 -2.32 -5.94
CA CYS A 160 7.46 -1.21 -6.66
C CYS A 160 6.05 -1.59 -7.17
N PHE A 161 5.86 -2.85 -7.61
CA PHE A 161 4.60 -3.30 -8.16
C PHE A 161 3.48 -3.33 -7.13
N THR A 162 3.79 -3.56 -5.85
CA THR A 162 2.81 -3.59 -4.77
C THR A 162 1.90 -2.36 -4.77
N CYS A 163 2.50 -1.17 -4.98
CA CYS A 163 1.79 0.11 -5.07
C CYS A 163 1.48 0.49 -6.53
N HIS A 164 2.50 0.48 -7.41
CA HIS A 164 2.40 1.10 -8.72
C HIS A 164 1.54 0.30 -9.72
N ARG A 165 1.47 -1.03 -9.60
CA ARG A 165 0.67 -1.89 -10.50
C ARG A 165 0.88 -1.59 -11.99
N GLY A 166 2.11 -1.30 -12.41
CA GLY A 166 2.44 -0.95 -13.80
C GLY A 166 2.04 0.47 -14.20
N GLN A 167 1.78 1.36 -13.23
CA GLN A 167 1.43 2.76 -13.46
C GLN A 167 2.41 3.71 -12.76
N PRO A 168 2.83 4.80 -13.41
CA PRO A 168 3.78 5.71 -12.78
C PRO A 168 3.23 6.43 -11.56
N VAL A 169 1.91 6.58 -11.50
CA VAL A 169 1.17 7.05 -10.31
C VAL A 169 0.38 5.87 -9.77
N PRO A 170 0.58 5.48 -8.49
CA PRO A 170 -0.22 4.41 -7.89
C PRO A 170 -1.72 4.75 -7.93
N PRO A 171 -2.61 3.76 -8.22
CA PRO A 171 -4.03 4.02 -8.43
C PRO A 171 -4.79 4.41 -7.15
N ALA A 172 -4.27 4.05 -5.98
CA ALA A 172 -4.93 4.25 -4.68
C ALA A 172 -4.06 5.12 -3.75
N ILE A 173 -3.73 6.33 -4.20
CA ILE A 173 -3.14 7.39 -3.35
C ILE A 173 -4.23 8.27 -2.76
N TRP A 174 -3.87 9.12 -1.79
CA TRP A 174 -4.79 10.12 -1.25
C TRP A 174 -4.12 11.49 -1.06
N PHE A 175 -4.96 12.50 -1.01
CA PHE A 175 -4.66 13.89 -0.69
C PHE A 175 -5.65 14.37 0.36
N THR A 176 -5.34 15.44 1.07
CA THR A 176 -6.31 16.08 1.97
C THR A 176 -7.53 16.52 1.17
N ASP A 177 -8.71 16.05 1.58
CA ASP A 177 -9.97 16.33 0.89
C ASP A 177 -10.68 17.52 1.57
N PRO A 178 -10.72 18.71 0.94
CA PRO A 178 -11.41 19.87 1.51
C PRO A 178 -12.95 19.70 1.52
N GLY A 179 -13.47 18.61 0.96
CA GLY A 179 -14.89 18.40 0.73
C GLY A 179 -15.41 19.18 -0.47
N PRO A 180 -16.71 19.03 -0.78
CA PRO A 180 -17.32 19.76 -1.89
C PRO A 180 -17.37 21.26 -1.60
N LYS A 181 -17.45 22.05 -2.67
CA LYS A 181 -17.74 23.49 -2.55
C LYS A 181 -19.14 23.67 -1.97
N THR A 182 -19.23 24.29 -0.79
CA THR A 182 -20.49 24.64 -0.15
C THR A 182 -20.66 26.15 -0.05
N VAL A 183 -21.89 26.60 0.25
CA VAL A 183 -22.15 28.01 0.56
C VAL A 183 -21.37 28.41 1.82
N LYS A 184 -20.88 29.65 1.87
CA LYS A 184 -20.17 30.16 3.05
C LYS A 184 -21.13 30.30 4.24
N GLY A 185 -20.62 30.06 5.45
CA GLY A 185 -21.37 30.19 6.70
C GLY A 185 -21.94 28.86 7.25
N PRO A 186 -22.63 28.91 8.40
CA PRO A 186 -23.05 27.71 9.12
C PRO A 186 -23.95 26.77 8.32
N ALA A 187 -24.81 27.32 7.45
CA ALA A 187 -25.75 26.54 6.64
C ALA A 187 -25.06 25.61 5.62
N GLY A 188 -23.83 25.93 5.22
CA GLY A 188 -23.01 25.09 4.32
C GLY A 188 -21.92 24.31 5.03
N ASN A 189 -21.75 24.49 6.35
CA ASN A 189 -20.71 23.80 7.10
C ASN A 189 -21.14 22.37 7.43
N ARG A 190 -20.52 21.41 6.78
CA ARG A 190 -20.74 19.97 6.99
C ARG A 190 -19.83 19.35 8.03
N ASN A 191 -18.87 20.12 8.55
CA ASN A 191 -17.88 19.68 9.52
C ASN A 191 -17.17 18.37 9.13
N GLY A 192 -16.81 18.21 7.84
CA GLY A 192 -16.07 17.04 7.37
C GLY A 192 -16.87 15.75 7.16
N GLN A 193 -18.21 15.77 7.28
CA GLN A 193 -19.06 14.56 7.20
C GLN A 193 -20.44 14.80 6.54
N ASN A 194 -21.36 13.83 6.60
CA ASN A 194 -22.72 13.87 6.03
C ASN A 194 -22.78 13.83 4.49
N LEU A 195 -21.84 13.12 3.86
CA LEU A 195 -21.83 12.84 2.42
C LEU A 195 -21.34 11.42 2.18
N PRO A 196 -21.86 10.71 1.15
CA PRO A 196 -21.36 9.39 0.80
C PRO A 196 -19.92 9.51 0.33
N ALA A 197 -18.99 8.87 1.05
CA ALA A 197 -17.57 8.92 0.73
C ALA A 197 -17.00 7.53 0.45
N ALA A 198 -16.46 7.33 -0.75
CA ALA A 198 -15.89 6.05 -1.17
C ALA A 198 -14.71 5.61 -0.27
N ALA A 199 -13.95 6.58 0.26
CA ALA A 199 -12.84 6.33 1.19
C ALA A 199 -13.27 5.58 2.47
N VAL A 200 -14.55 5.68 2.85
CA VAL A 200 -15.13 5.15 4.09
C VAL A 200 -16.37 4.30 3.82
N GLY A 201 -16.36 3.57 2.70
CA GLY A 201 -17.40 2.58 2.38
C GLY A 201 -18.76 3.18 2.07
N LEU A 202 -18.81 4.38 1.47
CA LEU A 202 -20.03 5.11 1.09
C LEU A 202 -20.94 5.48 2.28
N THR A 203 -20.40 5.48 3.48
CA THR A 203 -21.09 5.95 4.69
C THR A 203 -21.16 7.48 4.70
N ALA A 204 -22.01 8.04 5.57
CA ALA A 204 -22.14 9.48 5.79
C ALA A 204 -21.18 10.01 6.88
N MET A 205 -20.18 9.23 7.30
CA MET A 205 -19.24 9.62 8.35
C MET A 205 -18.16 10.58 7.81
N ALA A 206 -17.10 10.82 8.59
CA ALA A 206 -16.01 11.69 8.19
C ALA A 206 -15.33 11.18 6.91
N TRP A 207 -15.38 11.97 5.84
CA TRP A 207 -14.93 11.53 4.51
C TRP A 207 -13.40 11.46 4.37
N ASP A 208 -12.66 12.22 5.20
CA ASP A 208 -11.20 12.22 5.26
C ASP A 208 -10.69 11.77 6.64
N PRO A 209 -10.74 10.46 6.95
CA PRO A 209 -10.10 9.94 8.16
C PRO A 209 -8.56 9.91 8.05
N PHE A 210 -8.01 10.14 6.86
CA PHE A 210 -6.57 9.99 6.61
C PHE A 210 -5.79 11.17 7.16
N THR A 211 -6.28 12.40 6.93
CA THR A 211 -5.67 13.60 7.50
C THR A 211 -5.64 13.51 9.04
N THR A 212 -6.71 12.98 9.64
CA THR A 212 -6.86 12.84 11.09
C THR A 212 -5.94 11.78 11.69
N PHE A 213 -5.75 10.63 11.04
CA PHE A 213 -5.11 9.47 11.67
C PHE A 213 -3.83 8.95 11.01
N LEU A 214 -3.54 9.29 9.76
CA LEU A 214 -2.43 8.73 8.96
C LEU A 214 -1.33 9.77 8.64
N THR A 215 -1.33 10.89 9.35
CA THR A 215 -0.34 11.99 9.22
C THR A 215 0.61 12.03 10.42
N GLY A 216 1.52 13.01 10.45
CA GLY A 216 2.53 13.16 11.52
C GLY A 216 2.03 13.68 12.85
N LYS A 217 0.79 14.14 12.94
CA LYS A 217 0.14 14.55 14.19
C LYS A 217 -1.21 13.83 14.34
N PRO A 218 -1.19 12.49 14.47
CA PRO A 218 -2.43 11.73 14.44
C PRO A 218 -3.24 11.92 15.72
N GLU A 219 -4.55 11.99 15.58
CA GLU A 219 -5.45 11.90 16.72
C GLU A 219 -5.47 10.49 17.34
N THR A 220 -6.00 10.40 18.55
CA THR A 220 -6.12 9.13 19.26
C THR A 220 -7.29 8.32 18.72
N ILE A 221 -6.99 7.12 18.19
CA ILE A 221 -8.00 6.15 17.69
C ILE A 221 -8.80 5.52 18.85
N ARG A 222 -8.22 5.40 20.05
CA ARG A 222 -8.88 4.76 21.19
C ARG A 222 -9.93 5.67 21.82
N VAL A 223 -11.19 5.31 21.65
CA VAL A 223 -12.34 6.05 22.19
C VAL A 223 -13.04 5.38 23.37
N ILE A 224 -12.88 4.07 23.54
CA ILE A 224 -13.53 3.27 24.60
C ILE A 224 -12.80 3.48 25.93
N SER A 225 -13.56 3.62 27.02
CA SER A 225 -13.02 3.74 28.38
C SER A 225 -12.45 2.42 28.89
N ASP A 226 -11.40 2.49 29.69
CA ASP A 226 -10.80 1.34 30.37
C ASP A 226 -11.56 0.99 31.68
N THR A 227 -12.49 1.83 32.10
CA THR A 227 -13.34 1.64 33.30
C THR A 227 -14.82 1.57 32.93
N ALA A 228 -15.58 0.81 33.73
CA ALA A 228 -17.03 0.68 33.54
C ALA A 228 -17.79 1.99 33.83
N LEU A 229 -17.34 2.77 34.81
CA LEU A 229 -17.92 4.07 35.14
C LEU A 229 -17.23 5.20 34.34
N PRO A 230 -17.92 6.33 34.08
CA PRO A 230 -17.45 7.39 33.18
C PRO A 230 -16.09 8.03 33.53
N ALA A 231 -15.61 7.90 34.77
CA ALA A 231 -14.25 8.25 35.24
C ALA A 231 -13.65 9.55 34.67
N GLY A 232 -14.46 10.57 34.38
CA GLY A 232 -14.01 11.85 33.83
C GLY A 232 -13.57 11.82 32.36
N SER A 233 -13.98 10.84 31.55
CA SER A 233 -13.64 10.78 30.12
C SER A 233 -14.17 12.01 29.36
N THR A 234 -13.28 12.69 28.62
CA THR A 234 -13.61 13.85 27.77
C THR A 234 -13.87 13.49 26.31
N ARG A 235 -13.88 12.19 25.99
CA ARG A 235 -14.01 11.69 24.63
C ARG A 235 -15.44 11.87 24.11
N THR A 236 -15.58 12.22 22.84
CA THR A 236 -16.88 12.54 22.24
C THR A 236 -17.36 11.47 21.27
N ILE A 237 -18.67 11.49 20.97
CA ILE A 237 -19.24 10.66 19.91
C ILE A 237 -18.64 11.02 18.55
N MET A 238 -18.31 12.29 18.31
CA MET A 238 -17.64 12.72 17.07
C MET A 238 -16.27 12.05 16.89
N GLN A 239 -15.48 11.90 17.95
CA GLN A 239 -14.22 11.14 17.90
C GLN A 239 -14.46 9.64 17.63
N THR A 240 -15.59 9.11 18.12
CA THR A 240 -16.01 7.74 17.84
C THR A 240 -16.35 7.57 16.35
N GLU A 241 -17.09 8.51 15.77
CA GLU A 241 -17.42 8.51 14.33
C GLU A 241 -16.16 8.65 13.46
N ALA A 242 -15.21 9.52 13.84
CA ALA A 242 -13.93 9.63 13.15
C ALA A 242 -13.15 8.31 13.20
N THR A 243 -13.06 7.68 14.38
CA THR A 243 -12.45 6.35 14.54
C THR A 243 -13.15 5.31 13.68
N TYR A 244 -14.49 5.33 13.64
CA TYR A 244 -15.26 4.36 12.88
C TYR A 244 -15.05 4.54 11.38
N SER A 245 -14.94 5.79 10.90
CA SER A 245 -14.57 6.14 9.52
C SER A 245 -13.27 5.48 9.09
N LEU A 246 -12.23 5.54 9.93
CA LEU A 246 -10.97 4.84 9.70
C LEU A 246 -11.15 3.32 9.65
N MET A 247 -11.96 2.74 10.55
CA MET A 247 -12.19 1.28 10.57
C MET A 247 -12.95 0.78 9.33
N PHE A 248 -13.88 1.57 8.80
CA PHE A 248 -14.52 1.27 7.52
C PHE A 248 -13.50 1.29 6.38
N HIS A 249 -12.62 2.29 6.34
CA HIS A 249 -11.53 2.32 5.37
C HIS A 249 -10.65 1.06 5.45
N LEU A 250 -10.21 0.67 6.65
CA LEU A 250 -9.38 -0.53 6.84
C LEU A 250 -10.12 -1.77 6.31
N SER A 251 -11.41 -1.91 6.64
CA SER A 251 -12.23 -3.04 6.20
C SER A 251 -12.33 -3.09 4.68
N SER A 252 -12.67 -1.97 4.02
CA SER A 252 -12.77 -1.91 2.55
C SER A 252 -11.43 -2.08 1.86
N ALA A 253 -10.36 -1.50 2.40
CA ALA A 253 -9.02 -1.57 1.82
C ALA A 253 -8.44 -2.98 1.84
N LEU A 254 -8.82 -3.79 2.84
CA LEU A 254 -8.39 -5.19 2.98
C LEU A 254 -9.43 -6.19 2.42
N GLY A 255 -10.62 -5.74 2.03
CA GLY A 255 -11.70 -6.62 1.58
C GLY A 255 -12.19 -7.58 2.67
N VAL A 256 -12.23 -7.11 3.92
CA VAL A 256 -12.63 -7.90 5.09
C VAL A 256 -13.72 -7.16 5.88
N ASN A 257 -14.21 -7.77 6.95
CA ASN A 257 -15.12 -7.14 7.90
C ASN A 257 -14.46 -6.94 9.27
N CYS A 258 -15.21 -6.33 10.20
CA CYS A 258 -14.74 -6.03 11.55
C CYS A 258 -14.23 -7.27 12.31
N THR A 259 -14.85 -8.43 12.08
CA THR A 259 -14.53 -9.68 12.80
C THR A 259 -13.18 -10.28 12.39
N TYR A 260 -12.57 -9.77 11.32
CA TYR A 260 -11.20 -10.12 10.94
C TYR A 260 -10.18 -9.68 11.98
N CYS A 261 -10.46 -8.59 12.70
CA CYS A 261 -9.58 -8.03 13.73
C CYS A 261 -10.21 -7.99 15.14
N HIS A 262 -11.53 -8.04 15.25
CA HIS A 262 -12.22 -7.79 16.52
C HIS A 262 -13.23 -8.89 16.88
N ASN A 263 -13.47 -9.06 18.17
CA ASN A 263 -14.75 -9.53 18.65
C ASN A 263 -15.62 -8.30 18.96
N SER A 264 -16.72 -8.10 18.24
CA SER A 264 -17.54 -6.88 18.34
C SER A 264 -18.20 -6.69 19.71
N ARG A 265 -18.24 -7.72 20.57
CA ARG A 265 -18.65 -7.55 21.98
C ARG A 265 -17.74 -6.59 22.75
N SER A 266 -16.47 -6.45 22.32
CA SER A 266 -15.52 -5.49 22.89
C SER A 266 -14.41 -5.18 21.88
N PHE A 267 -14.56 -4.06 21.17
CA PHE A 267 -13.54 -3.58 20.24
C PHE A 267 -12.24 -3.15 20.93
N ALA A 268 -12.29 -2.79 22.21
CA ALA A 268 -11.12 -2.41 23.00
C ALA A 268 -10.24 -3.62 23.34
N SER A 269 -10.83 -4.80 23.57
CA SER A 269 -10.12 -6.00 24.02
C SER A 269 -9.11 -6.51 22.99
N TRP A 270 -7.86 -6.68 23.44
CA TRP A 270 -6.80 -7.32 22.65
C TRP A 270 -6.92 -8.85 22.61
N GLU A 271 -7.85 -9.42 23.37
CA GLU A 271 -8.24 -10.83 23.25
C GLU A 271 -9.03 -11.02 21.96
N GLY A 272 -8.36 -11.47 20.90
CA GLY A 272 -8.98 -11.61 19.59
C GLY A 272 -8.01 -12.06 18.50
N PRO A 273 -8.41 -11.91 17.23
CA PRO A 273 -7.59 -12.32 16.09
C PRO A 273 -6.22 -11.60 16.07
N PRO A 274 -5.11 -12.31 15.79
CA PRO A 274 -3.75 -11.73 15.74
C PRO A 274 -3.59 -10.63 14.68
N GLN A 275 -4.50 -10.56 13.71
CA GLN A 275 -4.58 -9.54 12.67
C GLN A 275 -4.67 -8.13 13.25
N ARG A 276 -5.29 -7.94 14.43
CA ARG A 276 -5.37 -6.63 15.09
C ARG A 276 -3.99 -6.07 15.43
N ALA A 277 -3.08 -6.91 15.94
CA ALA A 277 -1.71 -6.51 16.24
C ALA A 277 -0.94 -6.14 14.96
N ARG A 278 -1.12 -6.92 13.88
CA ARG A 278 -0.51 -6.61 12.57
C ARG A 278 -1.04 -5.31 11.96
N ALA A 279 -2.33 -5.04 12.11
CA ALA A 279 -2.96 -3.79 11.66
C ALA A 279 -2.45 -2.59 12.48
N TRP A 280 -2.20 -2.77 13.78
CA TRP A 280 -1.61 -1.73 14.62
C TRP A 280 -0.22 -1.30 14.12
N TYR A 281 0.67 -2.26 13.81
CA TYR A 281 1.96 -1.95 13.19
C TYR A 281 1.78 -1.32 11.80
N GLY A 282 0.81 -1.79 11.01
CA GLY A 282 0.48 -1.20 9.70
C GLY A 282 0.10 0.27 9.77
N ILE A 283 -0.66 0.68 10.80
CA ILE A 283 -1.02 2.10 11.01
C ILE A 283 0.23 2.95 11.28
N GLN A 284 1.14 2.47 12.14
CA GLN A 284 2.39 3.19 12.41
C GLN A 284 3.30 3.25 11.17
N MET A 285 3.36 2.16 10.42
CA MET A 285 4.10 2.09 9.15
C MET A 285 3.60 3.14 8.16
N VAL A 286 2.28 3.23 7.95
CA VAL A 286 1.70 4.19 7.00
C VAL A 286 1.93 5.64 7.45
N ARG A 287 1.88 5.93 8.76
CA ARG A 287 2.23 7.26 9.29
C ARG A 287 3.67 7.63 8.98
N GLN A 288 4.62 6.73 9.21
CA GLN A 288 6.03 6.97 8.88
C GLN A 288 6.23 7.08 7.36
N LEU A 289 5.58 6.23 6.58
CA LEU A 289 5.59 6.26 5.12
C LEU A 289 5.16 7.65 4.61
N ASN A 290 4.05 8.18 5.10
CA ASN A 290 3.57 9.50 4.68
C ASN A 290 4.53 10.61 5.10
N THR A 291 4.93 10.65 6.37
CA THR A 291 5.69 11.76 6.95
C THR A 291 7.16 11.79 6.58
N ALA A 292 7.83 10.64 6.58
CA ALA A 292 9.26 10.55 6.35
C ALA A 292 9.61 10.38 4.87
N TRP A 293 8.70 9.82 4.05
CA TRP A 293 9.02 9.41 2.69
C TRP A 293 8.26 10.15 1.60
N LEU A 294 6.96 10.41 1.77
CA LEU A 294 6.12 10.98 0.72
C LEU A 294 5.95 12.50 0.82
N GLU A 295 5.61 13.03 1.99
CA GLU A 295 5.44 14.46 2.21
C GLU A 295 6.70 15.28 1.85
N PRO A 296 7.94 14.85 2.18
CA PRO A 296 9.15 15.59 1.84
C PRO A 296 9.43 15.67 0.33
N LEU A 297 8.75 14.87 -0.50
CA LEU A 297 8.90 14.94 -1.95
C LEU A 297 8.13 16.10 -2.59
N LYS A 298 7.28 16.82 -1.84
CA LYS A 298 6.52 17.96 -2.35
C LYS A 298 7.36 18.93 -3.21
N PRO A 299 8.57 19.38 -2.82
CA PRO A 299 9.32 20.38 -3.57
C PRO A 299 9.84 19.90 -4.94
N VAL A 300 9.97 18.58 -5.14
CA VAL A 300 10.46 18.00 -6.40
C VAL A 300 9.32 17.57 -7.33
N LEU A 301 8.09 17.53 -6.83
CA LEU A 301 6.94 17.11 -7.60
C LEU A 301 6.40 18.27 -8.46
N PRO A 302 6.04 18.02 -9.74
CA PRO A 302 5.36 19.03 -10.53
C PRO A 302 3.94 19.26 -9.99
N ALA A 303 3.37 20.44 -10.28
CA ALA A 303 2.04 20.83 -9.79
C ALA A 303 0.93 19.81 -10.14
N SER A 304 1.06 19.10 -11.27
CA SER A 304 0.14 18.03 -11.70
C SER A 304 0.11 16.80 -10.80
N ARG A 305 1.02 16.71 -9.81
CA ARG A 305 1.10 15.62 -8.83
C ARG A 305 0.69 16.04 -7.43
N LEU A 306 0.31 17.31 -7.23
CA LEU A 306 -0.14 17.82 -5.95
C LEU A 306 -1.67 17.76 -5.84
N GLY A 307 -2.15 17.60 -4.61
CA GLY A 307 -3.56 17.59 -4.29
C GLY A 307 -4.23 18.96 -4.41
N PRO A 308 -5.56 19.04 -4.22
CA PRO A 308 -6.30 20.30 -4.29
C PRO A 308 -5.85 21.33 -3.25
N THR A 309 -5.24 20.88 -2.15
CA THR A 309 -4.67 21.75 -1.10
C THR A 309 -3.18 22.05 -1.31
N GLY A 310 -2.59 21.55 -2.41
CA GLY A 310 -1.16 21.64 -2.70
C GLY A 310 -0.31 20.68 -1.89
N ASP A 311 -0.90 19.66 -1.28
CA ASP A 311 -0.22 18.60 -0.55
C ASP A 311 0.36 17.52 -1.47
N ALA A 312 1.46 16.88 -1.04
CA ALA A 312 2.04 15.75 -1.75
C ALA A 312 1.14 14.51 -1.67
N PRO A 313 1.21 13.60 -2.67
CA PRO A 313 0.46 12.36 -2.67
C PRO A 313 0.92 11.47 -1.53
N LYS A 314 -0.03 10.90 -0.78
CA LYS A 314 0.23 10.03 0.37
C LYS A 314 -0.32 8.63 0.12
N ALA A 315 0.13 7.68 0.93
CA ALA A 315 -0.35 6.30 0.90
C ALA A 315 -1.34 6.03 2.04
N ASN A 316 -2.22 5.07 1.80
CA ASN A 316 -3.15 4.49 2.77
C ASN A 316 -3.12 2.96 2.66
N CYS A 317 -4.03 2.27 3.36
CA CYS A 317 -4.09 0.81 3.33
C CYS A 317 -4.36 0.28 1.91
N ALA A 318 -5.24 0.95 1.16
CA ALA A 318 -5.63 0.57 -0.19
C ALA A 318 -4.51 0.74 -1.22
N THR A 319 -3.51 1.61 -0.98
CA THR A 319 -2.35 1.78 -1.87
C THR A 319 -1.66 0.45 -2.17
N CYS A 320 -1.52 -0.41 -1.15
CA CYS A 320 -0.92 -1.74 -1.28
C CYS A 320 -1.98 -2.85 -1.42
N HIS A 321 -2.96 -2.86 -0.51
CA HIS A 321 -3.88 -3.99 -0.36
C HIS A 321 -4.92 -4.09 -1.49
N GLN A 322 -5.43 -2.95 -1.95
CA GLN A 322 -6.41 -2.86 -3.06
C GLN A 322 -7.59 -3.83 -2.94
N GLY A 323 -8.18 -3.95 -1.75
CA GLY A 323 -9.34 -4.81 -1.49
C GLY A 323 -8.98 -6.28 -1.19
N ALA A 324 -7.69 -6.60 -1.00
CA ALA A 324 -7.25 -7.94 -0.62
C ALA A 324 -6.58 -7.95 0.77
N PHE A 325 -6.87 -8.99 1.56
CA PHE A 325 -6.39 -9.12 2.94
C PHE A 325 -4.85 -9.17 3.03
N LYS A 326 -4.20 -9.56 1.94
CA LYS A 326 -2.77 -9.37 1.67
C LYS A 326 -2.61 -8.75 0.28
N PRO A 327 -1.66 -7.81 0.07
CA PRO A 327 -1.37 -7.32 -1.25
C PRO A 327 -1.10 -8.47 -2.22
N LEU A 328 -1.76 -8.44 -3.38
CA LEU A 328 -1.57 -9.44 -4.44
C LEU A 328 -1.83 -10.88 -3.96
N TYR A 329 -2.76 -11.03 -3.01
CA TYR A 329 -3.08 -12.30 -2.32
C TYR A 329 -1.88 -13.00 -1.65
N GLY A 330 -0.80 -12.26 -1.38
CA GLY A 330 0.37 -12.77 -0.65
C GLY A 330 1.39 -13.51 -1.51
N VAL A 331 1.39 -13.30 -2.84
CA VAL A 331 2.47 -13.79 -3.71
C VAL A 331 3.83 -13.24 -3.22
N PRO A 332 4.84 -14.09 -2.95
CA PRO A 332 6.10 -13.68 -2.34
C PRO A 332 7.04 -13.01 -3.35
N GLN A 333 6.87 -11.71 -3.57
CA GLN A 333 7.67 -10.98 -4.56
C GLN A 333 9.10 -10.69 -4.14
N LEU A 334 9.38 -10.64 -2.83
CA LEU A 334 10.72 -10.33 -2.34
C LEU A 334 11.67 -11.53 -2.52
N GLY A 335 11.12 -12.75 -2.59
CA GLY A 335 11.90 -13.96 -2.87
C GLY A 335 12.63 -13.90 -4.21
N ASP A 336 11.99 -13.32 -5.23
CA ASP A 336 12.57 -13.19 -6.58
C ASP A 336 13.54 -12.00 -6.69
N TYR A 337 13.45 -11.01 -5.81
CA TYR A 337 14.27 -9.79 -5.82
C TYR A 337 14.85 -9.50 -4.44
N PRO A 338 15.74 -10.37 -3.91
CA PRO A 338 16.30 -10.22 -2.57
C PRO A 338 17.13 -8.92 -2.41
N GLU A 339 17.53 -8.28 -3.51
CA GLU A 339 18.20 -6.97 -3.54
C GLU A 339 17.38 -5.84 -2.89
N LEU A 340 16.06 -6.02 -2.79
CA LEU A 340 15.13 -5.07 -2.17
C LEU A 340 14.94 -5.33 -0.67
N ALA A 341 15.51 -6.39 -0.11
CA ALA A 341 15.39 -6.72 1.31
C ALA A 341 16.27 -5.85 2.21
N GLY A 342 17.24 -5.13 1.64
CA GLY A 342 18.23 -4.32 2.33
C GLY A 342 19.57 -4.34 1.61
N PRO A 343 20.56 -3.54 2.05
CA PRO A 343 21.91 -3.61 1.51
C PRO A 343 22.58 -4.96 1.83
N LYS A 344 23.16 -5.61 0.82
CA LYS A 344 24.04 -6.77 0.98
C LYS A 344 25.40 -6.32 1.53
N ALA A 345 26.05 -7.18 2.30
CA ALA A 345 27.44 -6.95 2.70
C ALA A 345 28.31 -6.95 1.44
N ILE A 346 29.04 -5.85 1.21
CA ILE A 346 29.99 -5.77 0.10
C ILE A 346 31.21 -6.63 0.50
N PRO A 347 31.58 -7.65 -0.28
CA PRO A 347 32.81 -8.39 -0.03
C PRO A 347 33.97 -7.39 -0.10
N VAL A 348 34.63 -7.16 1.03
CA VAL A 348 35.91 -6.45 1.02
C VAL A 348 36.88 -7.40 0.32
N THR A 349 37.24 -7.12 -0.92
CA THR A 349 38.39 -7.77 -1.53
C THR A 349 39.56 -7.51 -0.59
N ALA A 350 40.10 -8.56 0.02
CA ALA A 350 41.34 -8.48 0.77
C ALA A 350 42.35 -7.79 -0.14
N ALA A 351 42.83 -6.61 0.28
CA ALA A 351 43.92 -5.94 -0.41
C ALA A 351 45.02 -6.98 -0.62
N ALA A 352 45.42 -7.18 -1.87
CA ALA A 352 46.47 -8.12 -2.21
C ALA A 352 47.67 -7.86 -1.29
N ALA A 353 48.05 -8.87 -0.51
CA ALA A 353 49.18 -8.78 0.39
C ALA A 353 50.41 -8.34 -0.43
N PRO A 354 51.23 -7.40 0.08
CA PRO A 354 52.40 -6.96 -0.65
C PRO A 354 53.34 -8.15 -0.88
N GLU A 355 53.80 -8.33 -2.11
CA GLU A 355 54.78 -9.36 -2.48
C GLU A 355 55.97 -9.31 -1.53
N ALA A 356 56.24 -10.43 -0.87
CA ALA A 356 57.42 -10.61 -0.04
C ALA A 356 58.67 -10.48 -0.91
N LYS A 357 59.42 -9.38 -0.74
CA LYS A 357 60.73 -9.21 -1.37
C LYS A 357 61.64 -10.37 -0.98
N GLY A 358 62.11 -11.09 -1.99
CA GLY A 358 63.02 -12.23 -1.86
C GLY A 358 64.27 -11.89 -1.06
N LYS A 359 64.57 -12.73 -0.07
CA LYS A 359 65.78 -12.66 0.76
C LYS A 359 66.96 -13.22 -0.04
N LYS A 360 67.94 -12.38 -0.39
CA LYS A 360 69.23 -12.84 -0.93
C LYS A 360 69.96 -13.70 0.12
N PRO A 361 70.56 -14.84 -0.24
CA PRO A 361 71.40 -15.60 0.68
C PRO A 361 72.72 -14.85 0.92
N GLY A 362 73.00 -14.53 2.19
CA GLY A 362 74.28 -13.97 2.62
C GLY A 362 75.38 -15.02 2.63
N ALA A 363 76.60 -14.57 2.31
CA ALA A 363 77.81 -15.35 2.20
C ALA A 363 78.19 -16.10 3.49
N ARG A 364 78.74 -17.30 3.33
CA ARG A 364 79.42 -18.06 4.39
C ARG A 364 80.86 -17.55 4.54
N SER A 365 81.26 -17.35 5.78
CA SER A 365 82.65 -17.44 6.25
C SER A 365 83.16 -18.87 6.20
#